data_AF-A0A7Y4Z044-F1
#
_entry.id   AF-A0A7Y4Z044-F1
#
_cell.length_a   1.000
_cell.length_b   1.000
_cell.length_c   1.000
_cell.angle_alpha   90.00
_cell.angle_beta   90.00
_cell.angle_gamma   90.00
#
_symmetry.space_group_name_H-M   'P 1'
#
loop_
_entity.id
_entity.type
_entity.pdbx_description
1 polymer ?
#
loop_
_entity_poly.entity_id
_entity_poly.type
_entity_poly.pdbx_seq_one_letter_code
_entity_poly.pdbx_strand_id
1 'polypeptide(L)'
;MNLLFSFSRLALPNLLSYGKQTIFIVESESITGLDTCPPFIKLKEADASIESSYKFDRKSKYTDDVQAADEKRDKILKQLFHIVKGFTSSTIEPEVNAAELISRAITLFGKNLPSQPLNTESTNLNGLLLELSKRNYTPAIELLNLKAVLGLLKTAQLEFETVFYHRGVDKAKAKDTPAASKQRVDYEQAIRDMVSYAEAQVTINADANWKHICSLIENQNAAYEALLRTRKDDSDTTDTPTDTTK
;
A
#
# COMPACT_ATOMS: atom_id res chain seq x y z
N MET A 1 17.82 14.13 37.58
CA MET A 1 17.84 12.77 37.00
C MET A 1 18.05 12.92 35.51
N ASN A 2 18.57 11.92 34.81
CA ASN A 2 18.62 11.92 33.35
C ASN A 2 17.94 10.65 32.86
N LEU A 3 16.68 10.77 32.46
CA LEU A 3 15.83 9.66 32.00
C LEU A 3 15.88 9.46 30.49
N LEU A 4 16.70 10.21 29.75
CA LEU A 4 16.76 10.11 28.30
C LEU A 4 17.37 8.79 27.85
N PHE A 5 16.55 7.97 27.20
CA PHE A 5 16.95 6.68 26.63
C PHE A 5 17.46 6.82 25.19
N SER A 6 18.42 5.99 24.78
CA SER A 6 18.90 5.94 23.38
C SER A 6 18.11 4.93 22.54
N PHE A 7 17.30 5.42 21.60
CA PHE A 7 16.47 4.58 20.73
C PHE A 7 17.22 4.04 19.50
N SER A 8 18.48 4.43 19.29
CA SER A 8 19.27 4.07 18.11
C SER A 8 19.34 2.55 17.84
N ARG A 9 19.33 1.74 18.91
CA ARG A 9 19.41 0.27 18.84
C ARG A 9 18.06 -0.43 18.95
N LEU A 10 16.95 0.30 19.14
CA LEU A 10 15.63 -0.30 19.17
C LEU A 10 15.07 -0.49 17.76
N ALA A 11 14.74 -1.75 17.46
CA ALA A 11 13.89 -2.09 16.33
C ALA A 11 12.52 -1.43 16.48
N LEU A 12 11.87 -1.12 15.36
CA LEU A 12 10.60 -0.39 15.33
C LEU A 12 9.50 -1.01 16.22
N PRO A 13 9.31 -2.35 16.30
CA PRO A 13 8.32 -2.94 17.19
C PRO A 13 8.59 -2.63 18.67
N ASN A 14 9.85 -2.70 19.09
CA ASN A 14 10.25 -2.40 20.46
C ASN A 14 10.13 -0.91 20.77
N LEU A 15 10.38 -0.03 19.79
CA LEU A 15 10.16 1.40 19.94
C LEU A 15 8.67 1.71 20.13
N LEU A 16 7.78 1.09 19.35
CA LEU A 16 6.33 1.20 19.53
C LEU A 16 5.88 0.73 20.92
N SER A 17 6.36 -0.43 21.36
CA SER A 17 6.08 -0.92 22.71
C SER A 17 6.57 0.04 23.78
N TYR A 18 7.76 0.64 23.61
CA TYR A 18 8.32 1.60 24.54
C TYR A 18 7.42 2.84 24.66
N GLY A 19 7.06 3.48 23.55
CA GLY A 19 6.26 4.70 23.60
C GLY A 19 4.84 4.45 24.13
N LYS A 20 4.20 3.31 23.79
CA LYS A 20 2.91 2.91 24.38
C LYS A 20 2.97 2.70 25.88
N GLN A 21 4.05 2.10 26.37
CA GLN A 21 4.27 1.96 27.81
C GLN A 21 4.47 3.32 28.48
N THR A 22 5.18 4.25 27.85
CA THR A 22 5.33 5.62 28.35
C THR A 22 3.98 6.36 28.39
N ILE A 23 3.13 6.24 27.37
CA ILE A 23 1.77 6.80 27.39
C ILE A 23 0.99 6.21 28.57
N PHE A 24 0.99 4.88 28.72
CA PHE A 24 0.28 4.19 29.79
C PHE A 24 0.74 4.64 31.19
N ILE A 25 2.04 4.77 31.42
CA ILE A 25 2.61 5.26 32.69
C ILE A 25 2.09 6.66 33.02
N VAL A 26 2.02 7.55 32.03
CA VAL A 26 1.59 8.94 32.25
C VAL A 26 0.07 9.00 32.50
N GLU A 27 -0.72 8.21 31.78
CA GLU A 27 -2.18 8.14 31.96
C GLU A 27 -2.58 7.53 33.30
N SER A 28 -1.84 6.53 33.81
CA SER A 28 -2.18 5.85 35.06
C SER A 28 -2.09 6.75 36.30
N GLU A 29 -1.32 7.84 36.21
CA GLU A 29 -1.00 8.71 37.34
C GLU A 29 -2.00 9.86 37.55
N SER A 30 -3.10 9.89 36.78
CA SER A 30 -4.25 10.79 36.97
C SER A 30 -3.87 12.28 37.12
N ILE A 31 -2.90 12.73 36.32
CA ILE A 31 -2.40 14.11 36.33
C ILE A 31 -3.50 15.09 35.89
N THR A 32 -3.71 16.16 36.66
CA THR A 32 -4.68 17.21 36.30
C THR A 32 -4.23 17.97 35.06
N GLY A 33 -5.11 18.09 34.06
CA GLY A 33 -4.81 18.82 32.80
C GLY A 33 -3.93 18.04 31.82
N LEU A 34 -3.76 16.73 32.01
CA LEU A 34 -2.95 15.91 31.11
C LEU A 34 -3.45 15.94 29.66
N ASP A 35 -4.76 15.91 29.44
CA ASP A 35 -5.36 15.92 28.11
C ASP A 35 -5.12 17.21 27.31
N THR A 36 -4.71 18.29 27.97
CA THR A 36 -4.33 19.56 27.34
C THR A 36 -2.82 19.80 27.33
N CYS A 37 -2.03 18.85 27.85
CA CYS A 37 -0.57 18.93 27.93
C CYS A 37 0.06 18.74 26.53
N PRO A 38 0.75 19.76 25.96
CA PRO A 38 1.23 19.67 24.58
C PRO A 38 2.23 18.53 24.30
N PRO A 39 3.23 18.23 25.15
CA PRO A 39 4.10 17.07 24.98
C PRO A 39 3.34 15.73 24.95
N PHE A 40 2.31 15.60 25.80
CA PHE A 40 1.52 14.37 25.87
C PHE A 40 0.60 14.20 24.65
N ILE A 41 -0.05 15.28 24.20
CA ILE A 41 -0.84 15.29 22.96
C ILE A 41 0.05 14.88 21.78
N LYS A 42 1.23 15.49 21.64
CA LYS A 42 2.17 15.18 20.56
C LYS A 42 2.64 13.72 20.59
N LEU A 43 2.87 13.15 21.77
CA LEU A 43 3.23 11.75 21.92
C LEU A 43 2.12 10.82 21.42
N LYS A 44 0.85 11.09 21.80
CA LYS A 44 -0.31 10.31 21.34
C LYS A 44 -0.52 10.42 19.84
N GLU A 45 -0.38 11.61 19.26
CA GLU A 45 -0.47 11.82 17.82
C GLU A 45 0.65 11.10 17.06
N ALA A 46 1.87 11.17 17.57
CA ALA A 46 3.02 10.49 16.99
C ALA A 46 2.84 8.96 17.06
N ASP A 47 2.35 8.40 18.18
CA ASP A 47 2.02 6.97 18.36
C ASP A 47 1.04 6.46 17.31
N ALA A 48 -0.10 7.15 17.16
CA ALA A 48 -1.12 6.81 16.18
C ALA A 48 -0.56 6.86 14.75
N SER A 49 0.23 7.90 14.45
CA SER A 49 0.86 8.09 13.15
C SER A 49 1.83 6.95 12.82
N ILE A 50 2.77 6.63 13.71
CA ILE A 50 3.76 5.59 13.47
C ILE A 50 3.14 4.17 13.43
N GLU A 51 2.12 3.90 14.24
CA GLU A 51 1.41 2.62 14.23
C GLU A 51 0.67 2.38 12.90
N SER A 52 0.06 3.43 12.36
CA SER A 52 -0.63 3.35 11.07
C SER A 52 0.33 2.98 9.92
N SER A 53 1.53 3.56 9.92
CA SER A 53 2.55 3.27 8.90
C SER A 53 3.26 1.94 9.10
N TYR A 54 3.45 1.51 10.36
CA TYR A 54 4.03 0.20 10.66
C TYR A 54 3.16 -0.95 10.13
N LYS A 55 1.83 -0.79 10.17
CA LYS A 55 0.86 -1.77 9.66
C LYS A 55 0.57 -1.64 8.16
N PHE A 56 1.17 -0.67 7.47
CA PHE A 56 0.85 -0.38 6.08
C PHE A 56 1.64 -1.28 5.11
N ASP A 57 0.94 -2.15 4.39
CA ASP A 57 1.55 -2.90 3.28
C ASP A 57 1.73 -1.98 2.07
N ARG A 58 2.99 -1.80 1.66
CA ARG A 58 3.35 -0.93 0.52
C ARG A 58 3.11 -1.61 -0.83
N LYS A 59 2.94 -2.94 -0.87
CA LYS A 59 2.60 -3.64 -2.11
C LYS A 59 1.11 -3.43 -2.36
N SER A 60 0.76 -2.85 -3.50
CA SER A 60 -0.64 -2.76 -3.86
C SER A 60 -1.20 -4.16 -4.09
N LYS A 61 -2.22 -4.53 -3.31
CA LYS A 61 -2.92 -5.82 -3.42
C LYS A 61 -3.56 -6.03 -4.80
N TYR A 62 -3.81 -4.94 -5.53
CA TYR A 62 -4.43 -4.94 -6.85
C TYR A 62 -3.43 -5.16 -7.99
N THR A 63 -2.12 -5.30 -7.71
CA THR A 63 -1.12 -5.45 -8.78
C THR A 63 -1.35 -6.72 -9.59
N ASP A 64 -1.57 -7.84 -8.89
CA ASP A 64 -1.80 -9.15 -9.50
C ASP A 64 -3.21 -9.20 -10.14
N ASP A 65 -4.20 -8.55 -9.52
CA ASP A 65 -5.55 -8.41 -10.08
C ASP A 65 -5.57 -7.63 -11.40
N VAL A 66 -4.81 -6.52 -11.50
CA VAL A 66 -4.72 -5.76 -12.77
C VAL A 66 -4.11 -6.63 -13.86
N GLN A 67 -3.06 -7.41 -13.55
CA GLN A 67 -2.43 -8.29 -14.52
C GLN A 67 -3.42 -9.37 -15.01
N ALA A 68 -4.16 -10.00 -14.11
CA ALA A 68 -5.14 -11.02 -14.48
C ALA A 68 -6.30 -10.44 -15.31
N ALA A 69 -6.79 -9.25 -14.95
CA ALA A 69 -7.85 -8.57 -15.71
C ALA A 69 -7.37 -8.15 -17.11
N ASP A 70 -6.12 -7.67 -17.21
CA ASP A 70 -5.46 -7.34 -18.47
C ASP A 70 -5.35 -8.57 -19.38
N GLU A 71 -4.80 -9.68 -18.89
CA GLU A 71 -4.66 -10.93 -19.64
C GLU A 71 -6.00 -11.46 -20.15
N LYS A 72 -7.06 -11.38 -19.33
CA LYS A 72 -8.42 -11.76 -19.72
C LYS A 72 -8.94 -10.88 -20.86
N ARG A 73 -8.80 -9.55 -20.74
CA ARG A 73 -9.18 -8.58 -21.77
C ARG A 73 -8.44 -8.86 -23.08
N ASP A 74 -7.13 -9.02 -22.98
CA ASP A 74 -6.23 -9.29 -24.10
C ASP A 74 -6.60 -10.54 -24.88
N LYS A 75 -6.94 -11.62 -24.16
CA LYS A 75 -7.36 -12.89 -24.75
C LYS A 75 -8.62 -12.73 -25.58
N ILE A 76 -9.61 -12.00 -25.07
CA ILE A 76 -10.88 -11.76 -25.77
C ILE A 76 -10.67 -10.83 -26.96
N LEU A 77 -9.82 -9.81 -26.82
CA LEU A 77 -9.49 -8.89 -27.91
C LEU A 77 -8.77 -9.62 -29.07
N LYS A 78 -7.80 -10.48 -28.74
CA LYS A 78 -7.13 -11.36 -29.71
C LYS A 78 -8.12 -12.32 -30.38
N GLN A 79 -9.08 -12.86 -29.63
CA GLN A 79 -10.16 -13.69 -30.21
C GLN A 79 -10.97 -12.91 -31.25
N LEU A 80 -11.40 -11.67 -30.95
CA LEU A 80 -12.10 -10.81 -31.91
C LEU A 80 -11.26 -10.62 -33.19
N PHE A 81 -9.96 -10.32 -33.04
CA PHE A 81 -9.06 -10.11 -34.18
C PHE A 81 -8.93 -11.36 -35.04
N HIS A 82 -8.80 -12.54 -34.42
CA HIS A 82 -8.71 -13.79 -35.15
C HIS A 82 -10.00 -14.12 -35.92
N ILE A 83 -11.17 -13.90 -35.31
CA ILE A 83 -12.46 -14.14 -35.99
C ILE A 83 -12.57 -13.23 -37.22
N VAL A 84 -12.36 -11.92 -37.04
CA VAL A 84 -12.45 -10.94 -38.13
C VAL A 84 -11.44 -11.26 -39.24
N LYS A 85 -10.19 -11.58 -38.87
CA LYS A 85 -9.16 -11.98 -39.83
C LYS A 85 -9.55 -13.25 -40.61
N GLY A 86 -10.13 -14.24 -39.94
CA GLY A 86 -10.60 -15.47 -40.61
C GLY A 86 -11.61 -15.19 -41.73
N PHE A 87 -12.58 -14.32 -41.47
CA PHE A 87 -13.61 -13.96 -42.47
C PHE A 87 -13.08 -13.16 -43.66
N THR A 88 -11.91 -12.51 -43.56
CA THR A 88 -11.29 -11.87 -44.74
C THR A 88 -10.85 -12.86 -45.82
N SER A 89 -10.75 -14.16 -45.49
CA SER A 89 -10.42 -15.23 -46.43
C SER A 89 -11.62 -16.12 -46.77
N SER A 90 -12.84 -15.68 -46.46
CA SER A 90 -14.06 -16.43 -46.80
C SER A 90 -14.27 -16.51 -48.32
N THR A 91 -14.89 -17.60 -48.77
CA THR A 91 -15.37 -17.74 -50.16
C THR A 91 -16.73 -17.05 -50.37
N ILE A 92 -17.34 -16.50 -49.32
CA ILE A 92 -18.63 -15.82 -49.33
C ILE A 92 -18.38 -14.31 -49.32
N GLU A 93 -18.62 -13.64 -50.44
CA GLU A 93 -18.31 -12.20 -50.62
C GLU A 93 -18.96 -11.28 -49.56
N PRO A 94 -20.24 -11.46 -49.15
CA PRO A 94 -20.80 -10.68 -48.06
C PRO A 94 -20.02 -10.76 -46.73
N GLU A 95 -19.43 -11.92 -46.41
CA GLU A 95 -18.64 -12.09 -45.18
C GLU A 95 -17.32 -11.34 -45.25
N VAL A 96 -16.65 -11.37 -46.42
CA VAL A 96 -15.42 -10.61 -46.67
C VAL A 96 -15.68 -9.11 -46.50
N ASN A 97 -16.74 -8.59 -47.12
CA ASN A 97 -17.11 -7.17 -47.03
C ASN A 97 -17.41 -6.74 -45.58
N ALA A 98 -18.11 -7.59 -44.82
CA ALA A 98 -18.36 -7.35 -43.39
C ALA A 98 -17.07 -7.37 -42.56
N ALA A 99 -16.16 -8.29 -42.84
CA ALA A 99 -14.88 -8.42 -42.13
C ALA A 99 -13.95 -7.23 -42.40
N GLU A 100 -13.90 -6.76 -43.65
CA GLU A 100 -13.15 -5.56 -44.03
C GLU A 100 -13.69 -4.30 -43.34
N LEU A 101 -15.02 -4.17 -43.24
CA LEU A 101 -15.65 -3.06 -42.54
C LEU A 101 -15.22 -3.00 -41.07
N ILE A 102 -15.25 -4.14 -40.37
CA ILE A 102 -14.83 -4.23 -38.98
C ILE A 102 -13.30 -4.06 -38.84
N SER A 103 -12.52 -4.59 -39.79
CA SER A 103 -11.06 -4.44 -39.82
C SER A 103 -10.63 -2.97 -39.95
N ARG A 104 -11.38 -2.15 -40.69
CA ARG A 104 -11.15 -0.70 -40.77
C ARG A 104 -11.37 -0.02 -39.42
N ALA A 105 -12.44 -0.38 -38.71
CA ALA A 105 -12.68 0.12 -37.36
C ALA A 105 -11.56 -0.29 -36.39
N ILE A 106 -11.13 -1.55 -36.39
CA ILE A 106 -9.99 -2.02 -35.58
C ILE A 106 -8.71 -1.23 -35.91
N THR A 107 -8.47 -0.98 -37.20
CA THR A 107 -7.28 -0.22 -37.63
C THR A 107 -7.30 1.22 -37.15
N LEU A 108 -8.47 1.86 -37.11
CA LEU A 108 -8.64 3.24 -36.64
C LEU A 108 -8.18 3.42 -35.18
N PHE A 109 -8.41 2.43 -34.32
CA PHE A 109 -8.03 2.45 -32.91
C PHE A 109 -6.69 1.75 -32.61
N GLY A 110 -6.07 1.13 -33.62
CA GLY A 110 -4.71 0.60 -33.57
C GLY A 110 -4.63 -0.93 -33.65
N LYS A 111 -4.02 -1.46 -34.71
CA LYS A 111 -3.88 -2.92 -34.94
C LYS A 111 -3.13 -3.68 -33.84
N ASN A 112 -2.37 -2.96 -33.01
CA ASN A 112 -1.56 -3.49 -31.92
C ASN A 112 -2.19 -3.23 -30.54
N LEU A 113 -3.50 -2.97 -30.46
CA LEU A 113 -4.23 -2.70 -29.20
C LEU A 113 -3.76 -3.55 -28.00
N PRO A 114 -3.71 -4.90 -28.06
CA PRO A 114 -3.29 -5.76 -26.92
C PRO A 114 -1.83 -5.59 -26.45
N SER A 115 -1.04 -4.75 -27.11
CA SER A 115 0.37 -4.48 -26.76
C SER A 115 0.60 -3.03 -26.38
N GLN A 116 -0.46 -2.22 -26.36
CA GLN A 116 -0.38 -0.82 -25.99
C GLN A 116 -0.23 -0.68 -24.47
N PRO A 117 0.30 0.45 -23.98
CA PRO A 117 0.25 0.74 -22.55
C PRO A 117 -1.20 0.72 -22.04
N LEU A 118 -1.41 0.14 -20.86
CA LEU A 118 -2.73 -0.09 -20.24
C LEU A 118 -3.75 1.07 -20.38
N ASN A 119 -3.32 2.31 -20.16
CA ASN A 119 -4.19 3.50 -20.29
C ASN A 119 -4.57 3.80 -21.74
N THR A 120 -3.60 3.68 -22.65
CA THR A 120 -3.77 3.89 -24.08
C THR A 120 -4.67 2.80 -24.67
N GLU A 121 -4.45 1.54 -24.27
CA GLU A 121 -5.30 0.43 -24.68
C GLU A 121 -6.75 0.65 -24.24
N SER A 122 -7.00 0.99 -22.97
CA SER A 122 -8.36 1.25 -22.49
C SER A 122 -9.05 2.36 -23.27
N THR A 123 -8.34 3.45 -23.57
CA THR A 123 -8.89 4.57 -24.34
C THR A 123 -9.27 4.13 -25.75
N ASN A 124 -8.37 3.41 -26.43
CA ASN A 124 -8.59 2.94 -27.79
C ASN A 124 -9.66 1.85 -27.86
N LEU A 125 -9.70 0.93 -26.88
CA LEU A 125 -10.69 -0.13 -26.81
C LEU A 125 -12.09 0.42 -26.55
N ASN A 126 -12.23 1.40 -25.65
CA ASN A 126 -13.51 2.10 -25.47
C ASN A 126 -13.96 2.81 -26.74
N GLY A 127 -13.03 3.47 -27.44
CA GLY A 127 -13.29 4.07 -28.74
C GLY A 127 -13.77 3.04 -29.77
N LEU A 128 -13.12 1.89 -29.86
CA LEU A 128 -13.50 0.79 -30.75
C LEU A 128 -14.89 0.23 -30.40
N LEU A 129 -15.17 -0.03 -29.11
CA LEU A 129 -16.48 -0.53 -28.66
C LEU A 129 -17.59 0.50 -28.97
N LEU A 130 -17.31 1.79 -28.79
CA LEU A 130 -18.24 2.86 -29.15
C LEU A 130 -18.46 2.92 -30.67
N GLU A 131 -17.41 2.83 -31.48
CA GLU A 131 -17.49 2.82 -32.94
C GLU A 131 -18.35 1.64 -33.44
N LEU A 132 -18.05 0.43 -32.97
CA LEU A 132 -18.78 -0.79 -33.35
C LEU A 132 -20.22 -0.82 -32.82
N SER A 133 -20.58 0.05 -31.88
CA SER A 133 -21.98 0.21 -31.43
C SER A 133 -22.85 1.01 -32.41
N LYS A 134 -22.23 1.71 -33.37
CA LYS A 134 -22.97 2.49 -34.37
C LYS A 134 -23.76 1.57 -35.31
N ARG A 135 -24.95 2.03 -35.72
CA ARG A 135 -25.92 1.24 -36.51
C ARG A 135 -25.37 0.67 -37.82
N ASN A 136 -24.39 1.34 -38.43
CA ASN A 136 -23.76 0.89 -39.68
C ASN A 136 -22.95 -0.42 -39.51
N TYR A 137 -22.54 -0.79 -38.30
CA TYR A 137 -21.82 -2.05 -38.04
C TYR A 137 -22.75 -3.21 -37.65
N THR A 138 -24.01 -2.95 -37.28
CA THR A 138 -24.95 -3.98 -36.81
C THR A 138 -25.10 -5.15 -37.80
N PRO A 139 -25.30 -4.92 -39.12
CA PRO A 139 -25.43 -6.03 -40.07
C PRO A 139 -24.16 -6.89 -40.16
N ALA A 140 -22.99 -6.26 -40.13
CA ALA A 140 -21.70 -6.97 -40.17
C ALA A 140 -21.47 -7.79 -38.89
N ILE A 141 -21.80 -7.22 -37.73
CA ILE A 141 -21.71 -7.90 -36.42
C ILE A 141 -22.64 -9.12 -36.36
N GLU A 142 -23.83 -9.02 -36.94
CA GLU A 142 -24.79 -10.11 -37.03
C GLU A 142 -24.32 -11.21 -37.98
N LEU A 143 -23.90 -10.83 -39.20
CA LEU A 143 -23.43 -11.76 -40.21
C LEU A 143 -22.23 -12.57 -39.73
N LEU A 144 -21.27 -11.93 -39.04
CA LEU A 144 -20.06 -12.57 -38.55
C LEU A 144 -20.21 -13.17 -37.13
N ASN A 145 -21.42 -13.16 -36.57
CA ASN A 145 -21.75 -13.67 -35.24
C ASN A 145 -20.86 -13.11 -34.10
N LEU A 146 -20.59 -11.81 -34.12
CA LEU A 146 -19.66 -11.15 -33.20
C LEU A 146 -20.30 -10.65 -31.90
N LYS A 147 -21.63 -10.74 -31.76
CA LYS A 147 -22.37 -10.22 -30.59
C LYS A 147 -21.81 -10.76 -29.27
N ALA A 148 -21.54 -12.06 -29.20
CA ALA A 148 -21.05 -12.70 -27.97
C ALA A 148 -19.64 -12.22 -27.58
N VAL A 149 -18.69 -12.19 -28.52
CA VAL A 149 -17.32 -11.76 -28.23
C VAL A 149 -17.25 -10.28 -27.88
N LEU A 150 -18.05 -9.42 -28.53
CA LEU A 150 -18.13 -7.99 -28.19
C LEU A 150 -18.76 -7.76 -26.80
N GLY A 151 -19.76 -8.57 -26.41
CA GLY A 151 -20.32 -8.54 -25.07
C GLY A 151 -19.28 -8.91 -24.01
N LEU A 152 -18.54 -10.01 -24.21
CA LEU A 152 -17.46 -10.44 -23.32
C LEU A 152 -16.34 -9.39 -23.22
N LEU A 153 -15.97 -8.77 -24.34
CA LEU A 153 -14.94 -7.74 -24.39
C LEU A 153 -15.34 -6.49 -23.60
N LYS A 154 -16.60 -6.06 -23.72
CA LYS A 154 -17.14 -4.94 -22.95
C LYS A 154 -17.12 -5.23 -21.44
N THR A 155 -17.50 -6.44 -21.03
CA THR A 155 -17.42 -6.85 -19.63
C THR A 155 -15.98 -6.88 -19.11
N ALA A 156 -15.05 -7.47 -19.87
CA ALA A 156 -13.65 -7.53 -19.47
C ALA A 156 -13.00 -6.14 -19.39
N GLN A 157 -13.36 -5.21 -20.29
CA GLN A 157 -12.88 -3.83 -20.23
C GLN A 157 -13.35 -3.12 -18.96
N LEU A 158 -14.62 -3.29 -18.57
CA LEU A 158 -15.16 -2.69 -17.35
C LEU A 158 -14.50 -3.28 -16.08
N GLU A 159 -14.28 -4.59 -16.06
CA GLU A 159 -13.54 -5.26 -14.97
C GLU A 159 -12.12 -4.68 -14.84
N PHE A 160 -11.40 -4.57 -15.96
CA PHE A 160 -10.05 -3.99 -15.98
C PHE A 160 -10.06 -2.55 -15.43
N GLU A 161 -10.94 -1.68 -15.93
CA GLU A 161 -11.02 -0.29 -15.49
C GLU A 161 -11.31 -0.16 -14.00
N THR A 162 -12.18 -1.03 -13.48
CA THR A 162 -12.53 -1.06 -12.05
C THR A 162 -11.31 -1.39 -11.20
N VAL A 163 -10.60 -2.47 -11.52
CA VAL A 163 -9.41 -2.88 -10.76
C VAL A 163 -8.27 -1.86 -10.92
N PHE A 164 -8.10 -1.31 -12.12
CA PHE A 164 -7.08 -0.30 -12.40
C PHE A 164 -7.31 0.98 -11.60
N TYR A 165 -8.56 1.43 -11.48
CA TYR A 165 -8.95 2.55 -10.62
C TYR A 165 -8.62 2.27 -9.15
N HIS A 166 -8.98 1.09 -8.64
CA HIS A 166 -8.68 0.72 -7.25
C HIS A 166 -7.18 0.66 -6.97
N ARG A 167 -6.37 0.16 -7.91
CA ARG A 167 -4.90 0.23 -7.80
C ARG A 167 -4.40 1.68 -7.71
N GLY A 168 -5.01 2.61 -8.44
CA GLY A 168 -4.70 4.04 -8.37
C GLY A 168 -4.98 4.62 -6.98
N VAL A 169 -6.17 4.33 -6.43
CA VAL A 169 -6.57 4.75 -5.06
C VAL A 169 -5.62 4.17 -4.00
N ASP A 170 -5.28 2.90 -4.13
CA ASP A 170 -4.39 2.20 -3.19
C ASP A 170 -2.96 2.77 -3.22
N LYS A 171 -2.43 3.06 -4.42
CA LYS A 171 -1.14 3.75 -4.57
C LYS A 171 -1.16 5.19 -4.03
N ALA A 172 -2.27 5.91 -4.19
CA ALA A 172 -2.42 7.25 -3.62
C ALA A 172 -2.36 7.20 -2.08
N LYS A 173 -3.09 6.28 -1.45
CA LYS A 173 -3.02 6.05 0.00
C LYS A 173 -1.61 5.71 0.47
N ALA A 174 -0.88 4.88 -0.28
CA ALA A 174 0.51 4.56 0.03
C ALA A 174 1.44 5.78 -0.05
N LYS A 175 1.16 6.73 -0.95
CA LYS A 175 1.93 7.98 -1.11
C LYS A 175 1.63 8.99 0.00
N ASP A 176 0.37 9.06 0.44
CA ASP A 176 -0.06 9.96 1.51
C ASP A 176 0.36 9.47 2.90
N THR A 177 0.74 8.19 3.03
CA THR A 177 1.31 7.63 4.25
C THR A 177 2.75 8.14 4.44
N PRO A 178 3.06 8.87 5.52
CA PRO A 178 4.41 9.40 5.72
C PRO A 178 5.47 8.29 5.74
N ALA A 179 6.69 8.60 5.31
CA ALA A 179 7.76 7.62 5.33
C ALA A 179 8.02 7.13 6.75
N ALA A 180 8.00 5.81 6.96
CA ALA A 180 8.22 5.17 8.27
C ALA A 180 9.49 5.67 8.98
N SER A 181 10.55 6.05 8.23
CA SER A 181 11.77 6.64 8.79
C SER A 181 11.54 8.01 9.42
N LYS A 182 10.71 8.87 8.81
CA LYS A 182 10.37 10.19 9.37
C LYS A 182 9.51 10.03 10.61
N GLN A 183 8.48 9.19 10.55
CA GLN A 183 7.62 8.92 11.71
C GLN A 183 8.39 8.29 12.87
N ARG A 184 9.39 7.46 12.59
CA ARG A 184 10.30 6.95 13.63
C ARG A 184 11.01 8.10 14.36
N VAL A 185 11.58 9.05 13.62
CA VAL A 185 12.26 10.21 14.21
C VAL A 185 11.28 11.08 15.00
N ASP A 186 10.11 11.39 14.43
CA ASP A 186 9.10 12.22 15.09
C ASP A 186 8.59 11.56 16.38
N TYR A 187 8.40 10.24 16.38
CA TYR A 187 7.97 9.46 17.53
C TYR A 187 9.04 9.38 18.62
N GLU A 188 10.30 9.13 18.26
CA GLU A 188 11.42 9.20 19.21
C GLU A 188 11.51 10.57 19.87
N GLN A 189 11.35 11.65 19.10
CA GLN A 189 11.41 13.00 19.64
C GLN A 189 10.23 13.27 20.58
N ALA A 190 9.01 12.86 20.22
CA ALA A 190 7.83 13.04 21.07
C ALA A 190 7.96 12.29 22.41
N ILE A 191 8.56 11.10 22.40
CA ILE A 191 8.89 10.37 23.64
C ILE A 191 9.91 11.17 24.47
N ARG A 192 11.00 11.66 23.87
CA ARG A 192 12.01 12.48 24.58
C ARG A 192 11.41 13.73 25.19
N ASP A 193 10.55 14.42 24.45
CA ASP A 193 9.89 15.64 24.90
C ASP A 193 8.99 15.37 26.10
N MET A 194 8.21 14.27 26.08
CA MET A 194 7.36 13.88 27.20
C MET A 194 8.18 13.50 28.45
N VAL A 195 9.26 12.73 28.29
CA VAL A 195 10.16 12.36 29.40
C VAL A 195 10.80 13.61 30.01
N SER A 196 11.33 14.51 29.17
CA SER A 196 11.95 15.76 29.62
C SER A 196 10.94 16.66 30.34
N TYR A 197 9.71 16.71 29.84
CA TYR A 197 8.62 17.44 30.48
C TYR A 197 8.30 16.87 31.88
N ALA A 198 8.20 15.55 32.02
CA ALA A 198 7.97 14.92 33.32
C ALA A 198 9.09 15.24 34.33
N GLU A 199 10.37 15.19 33.90
CA GLU A 199 11.50 15.58 34.75
C GLU A 199 11.42 17.04 35.19
N ALA A 200 11.04 17.95 34.29
CA ALA A 200 10.86 19.36 34.62
C ALA A 200 9.72 19.58 35.63
N GLN A 201 8.61 18.86 35.49
CA GLN A 201 7.46 18.97 36.38
C GLN A 201 7.76 18.60 37.83
N VAL A 202 8.68 17.65 38.07
CA VAL A 202 9.15 17.31 39.43
C VAL A 202 9.74 18.53 40.16
N THR A 203 10.31 19.49 39.43
CA THR A 203 10.92 20.70 40.02
C THR A 203 9.94 21.85 40.17
N ILE A 204 8.93 21.90 39.29
CA ILE A 204 8.03 23.06 39.15
C ILE A 204 6.69 22.84 39.87
N ASN A 205 6.27 21.58 40.03
CA ASN A 205 4.98 21.19 40.59
C ASN A 205 5.20 20.36 41.88
N ALA A 206 4.37 20.61 42.90
CA ALA A 206 4.41 19.87 44.16
C ALA A 206 3.70 18.49 44.07
N ASP A 207 3.04 18.20 42.94
CA ASP A 207 2.37 16.93 42.71
C ASP A 207 3.37 15.75 42.67
N ALA A 208 3.24 14.85 43.64
CA ALA A 208 4.10 13.68 43.80
C ALA A 208 3.98 12.68 42.64
N ASN A 209 2.88 12.73 41.88
CA ASN A 209 2.64 11.83 40.76
C ASN A 209 3.70 12.00 39.67
N TRP A 210 4.24 13.21 39.45
CA TRP A 210 5.36 13.41 38.51
C TRP A 210 6.63 12.67 38.92
N LYS A 211 6.91 12.59 40.22
CA LYS A 211 8.05 11.84 40.75
C LYS A 211 7.85 10.34 40.57
N HIS A 212 6.60 9.87 40.71
CA HIS A 212 6.26 8.47 40.48
C HIS A 212 6.36 8.11 38.99
N ILE A 213 5.84 8.94 38.07
CA ILE A 213 6.03 8.81 36.61
C ILE A 213 7.52 8.64 36.28
N CYS A 214 8.37 9.52 36.79
CA CYS A 214 9.82 9.47 36.55
C CYS A 214 10.45 8.15 37.02
N SER A 215 10.00 7.62 38.17
CA SER A 215 10.48 6.34 38.71
C SER A 215 10.03 5.15 37.85
N LEU A 216 8.80 5.18 37.34
CA LEU A 216 8.28 4.17 36.42
C LEU A 216 9.02 4.19 35.08
N ILE A 217 9.35 5.38 34.55
CA ILE A 217 10.17 5.53 33.34
C ILE A 217 11.59 5.01 33.56
N GLU A 218 12.19 5.22 34.73
CA GLU A 218 13.49 4.66 35.08
C GLU A 218 13.48 3.12 35.05
N ASN A 219 12.44 2.51 35.63
CA ASN A 219 12.23 1.06 35.58
C ASN A 219 12.04 0.55 34.15
N GLN A 220 11.27 1.28 33.34
CA GLN A 220 11.12 0.99 31.91
C GLN A 220 12.47 1.03 31.19
N ASN A 221 13.28 2.07 31.41
CA ASN A 221 14.62 2.20 30.82
C ASN A 221 15.50 0.99 31.17
N ALA A 222 15.55 0.61 32.45
CA ALA A 222 16.32 -0.53 32.90
C ALA A 222 15.90 -1.84 32.20
N ALA A 223 14.59 -2.07 32.00
CA ALA A 223 14.08 -3.24 31.31
C ALA A 223 14.51 -3.27 29.82
N TYR A 224 14.43 -2.14 29.12
CA TYR A 224 14.85 -2.07 27.71
C TYR A 224 16.38 -2.13 27.54
N GLU A 225 17.15 -1.61 28.50
CA GLU A 225 18.61 -1.81 28.51
C GLU A 225 18.98 -3.28 28.68
N ALA A 226 18.32 -3.99 29.59
CA ALA A 226 18.54 -5.43 29.79
C ALA A 226 18.22 -6.23 28.53
N LEU A 227 17.12 -5.91 27.85
CA LEU A 227 16.74 -6.52 26.57
C LEU A 227 17.77 -6.28 25.46
N LEU A 228 18.40 -5.10 25.44
CA LEU A 228 19.45 -4.78 24.48
C LEU A 228 20.77 -5.50 24.77
N ARG A 229 21.05 -5.81 26.04
CA ARG A 229 22.24 -6.57 26.45
C ARG A 229 22.12 -8.05 26.08
N THR A 230 20.99 -8.70 26.38
CA THR A 230 20.78 -10.12 26.04
C THR A 230 20.87 -10.39 24.53
N ARG A 231 20.33 -9.48 23.70
CA ARG A 231 20.47 -9.58 22.23
C ARG A 231 21.92 -9.47 21.74
N LYS A 232 22.77 -8.75 22.47
CA LYS A 232 24.19 -8.64 22.14
C LYS A 232 24.91 -9.97 22.43
N ASP A 233 24.62 -10.58 23.58
CA ASP A 233 25.22 -11.84 24.00
C ASP A 233 24.81 -13.02 23.08
N ASP A 234 23.57 -13.03 22.59
CA ASP A 234 23.11 -14.01 21.57
C ASP A 234 23.78 -13.82 20.20
N SER A 235 24.20 -12.60 19.86
CA SER A 235 24.95 -12.33 18.63
C SER A 235 26.45 -12.67 18.75
N ASP A 236 27.04 -12.51 19.94
CA ASP A 236 28.46 -12.83 20.22
C ASP A 236 28.70 -14.33 20.45
N THR A 237 27.67 -15.12 20.77
CA THR A 237 27.79 -16.57 21.02
C THR A 237 27.77 -17.45 19.75
N THR A 238 27.78 -16.85 18.55
CA THR A 238 27.81 -17.60 17.28
C THR A 238 29.21 -17.83 16.70
N ASP A 239 30.29 -17.39 17.36
CA ASP A 239 31.67 -17.69 16.95
C ASP A 239 32.47 -18.37 18.06
N THR A 240 32.33 -19.69 18.20
CA THR A 240 33.46 -20.54 18.60
C THR A 240 33.29 -21.95 18.03
N PRO A 241 34.02 -22.34 16.97
CA PRO A 241 34.10 -23.74 16.58
C PRO A 241 34.91 -24.48 17.63
N THR A 242 34.28 -25.48 18.25
CA THR A 242 34.94 -26.47 19.10
C THR A 242 35.85 -27.32 18.21
N ASP A 243 37.12 -26.95 18.09
CA ASP A 243 38.13 -27.87 17.57
C ASP A 243 38.52 -28.81 18.71
N THR A 244 38.02 -30.04 18.65
CA THR A 244 38.54 -31.14 19.45
C THR A 244 39.00 -32.23 18.50
N THR A 245 40.23 -32.10 18.02
CA THR A 245 41.01 -33.22 17.48
C THR A 245 41.91 -33.79 18.58
N LYS A 246 41.53 -34.95 19.13
CA LYS A 246 42.44 -36.08 19.36
C LYS A 246 41.69 -37.37 19.64
#